data_AF-A0A673AD53-F1
#
_entry.id   AF-A0A673AD53-F1
#
_cell.length_a   1.000
_cell.length_b   1.000
_cell.length_c   1.000
_cell.angle_alpha   90.00
_cell.angle_beta   90.00
_cell.angle_gamma   90.00
#
_symmetry.space_group_name_H-M   'P 1'
#
loop_
_entity.id
_entity.type
_entity.pdbx_description
1 polymer ?
#
loop_
_entity_poly.entity_id
_entity_poly.type
_entity_poly.pdbx_seq_one_letter_code
_entity_poly.pdbx_strand_id
1 'polypeptide(L)'
;MDYAMKSLGLLAPSSLSKCVTAASSSMTQQLLSARPPRQKPFRVTNADRSVKKGIMAHTVEDLMNKVSNSLNVPCVSALVLDEDGTGVDTEDFFQTLPENAVLMVLEKGQKWTPHLVRQQYVVRNSSTTDQLSQCRPKHRTDVARVTFDLYKNNPKDFIGCLNVKATLYGAYSVSYDLRCYAAKKMLKEALRWAIFSMQATGHILLGSSCYIEQLLEEEERAENGLTLPQESRIKQLQGMLLGKVFIR
;
A
#
# COMPACT_ATOMS: atom_id res chain seq x y z
N MET A 1 -18.02 55.62 -42.42
CA MET A 1 -18.94 56.38 -41.56
C MET A 1 -19.25 55.50 -40.37
N ASP A 2 -18.49 55.67 -39.29
CA ASP A 2 -18.88 56.51 -38.13
C ASP A 2 -19.86 55.73 -37.24
N TYR A 3 -19.84 55.75 -35.92
CA TYR A 3 -18.92 56.17 -34.86
C TYR A 3 -19.67 55.76 -33.58
N ALA A 4 -18.96 55.27 -32.56
CA ALA A 4 -19.34 55.14 -31.15
C ALA A 4 -20.82 55.15 -30.71
N MET A 5 -21.24 54.10 -29.98
CA MET A 5 -21.84 54.34 -28.66
C MET A 5 -21.60 53.17 -27.69
N LYS A 6 -20.75 53.45 -26.71
CA LYS A 6 -20.61 52.73 -25.45
C LYS A 6 -21.81 53.04 -24.55
N SER A 7 -21.95 52.17 -23.56
CA SER A 7 -22.56 52.38 -22.23
C SER A 7 -24.06 52.60 -22.16
N LEU A 8 -24.78 51.57 -21.71
CA LEU A 8 -25.66 51.62 -20.54
C LEU A 8 -26.10 50.17 -20.23
N GLY A 9 -25.41 49.55 -19.28
CA GLY A 9 -25.69 48.20 -18.80
C GLY A 9 -25.17 48.03 -17.38
N LEU A 10 -25.35 49.06 -16.55
CA LEU A 10 -25.11 48.97 -15.12
C LEU A 10 -26.43 48.57 -14.46
N LEU A 11 -26.36 47.49 -13.66
CA LEU A 11 -27.38 46.97 -12.74
C LEU A 11 -28.34 45.91 -13.31
N ALA A 12 -27.79 44.75 -13.68
CA ALA A 12 -28.51 43.48 -13.63
C ALA A 12 -27.83 42.57 -12.58
N PRO A 13 -28.46 42.24 -11.44
CA PRO A 13 -27.85 41.42 -10.40
C PRO A 13 -28.20 39.94 -10.63
N SER A 14 -27.31 39.20 -11.31
CA SER A 14 -27.48 37.75 -11.42
C SER A 14 -26.14 37.02 -11.35
N SER A 15 -25.42 37.21 -10.24
CA SER A 15 -24.64 36.16 -9.58
C SER A 15 -24.04 36.75 -8.30
N LEU A 16 -24.68 36.52 -7.15
CA LEU A 16 -24.12 36.84 -5.84
C LEU A 16 -22.93 35.91 -5.58
N SER A 17 -21.76 36.32 -6.05
CA SER A 17 -20.48 35.78 -5.62
C SER A 17 -20.30 36.12 -4.14
N LYS A 18 -20.09 35.11 -3.30
CA LYS A 18 -19.77 35.27 -1.88
C LYS A 18 -18.36 35.85 -1.74
N CYS A 19 -18.26 37.17 -1.74
CA CYS A 19 -17.05 37.88 -1.36
C CYS A 19 -16.92 37.83 0.17
N VAL A 20 -15.99 37.03 0.69
CA VAL A 20 -15.56 37.14 2.10
C VAL A 20 -14.49 38.21 2.15
N THR A 21 -14.89 39.45 2.44
CA THR A 21 -13.95 40.51 2.83
C THR A 21 -13.53 40.24 4.27
N ALA A 22 -12.47 39.46 4.46
CA ALA A 22 -11.78 39.39 5.74
C ALA A 22 -10.93 40.65 5.90
N ALA A 23 -11.51 41.73 6.42
CA ALA A 23 -10.77 42.84 6.96
C ALA A 23 -10.12 42.40 8.28
N SER A 24 -8.99 41.72 8.23
CA SER A 24 -8.13 41.52 9.39
C SER A 24 -7.23 42.74 9.56
N SER A 25 -7.75 43.75 10.26
CA SER A 25 -6.91 44.79 10.86
C SER A 25 -6.30 44.24 12.15
N SER A 26 -5.15 43.59 12.04
CA SER A 26 -4.31 43.26 13.21
C SER A 26 -3.01 44.05 13.12
N MET A 27 -3.08 45.32 13.49
CA MET A 27 -1.89 46.07 13.89
C MET A 27 -1.62 45.79 15.37
N THR A 28 -0.71 44.86 15.64
CA THR A 28 -0.05 44.77 16.95
C THR A 28 1.36 45.28 16.79
N GLN A 29 1.55 46.58 17.07
CA GLN A 29 2.86 47.11 17.41
C GLN A 29 3.30 46.42 18.71
N GLN A 30 4.16 45.41 18.60
CA GLN A 30 4.85 44.85 19.76
C GLN A 30 5.99 45.78 20.14
N LEU A 31 5.66 46.81 20.92
CA LEU A 31 6.64 47.55 21.69
C LEU A 31 7.17 46.65 22.82
N LEU A 32 8.49 46.62 22.90
CA LEU A 32 9.32 45.92 23.88
C LEU A 32 8.84 46.22 25.31
N SER A 33 8.13 45.27 25.89
CA SER A 33 7.94 45.19 27.34
C SER A 33 8.42 43.80 27.73
N ALA A 34 9.49 43.76 28.54
CA ALA A 34 10.03 42.54 29.14
C ALA A 34 8.90 41.84 29.90
N ARG A 35 8.23 40.91 29.21
CA ARG A 35 7.09 40.19 29.73
C ARG A 35 7.61 39.11 30.68
N PRO A 36 6.97 38.88 31.85
CA PRO A 36 7.30 37.72 32.67
C PRO A 36 7.23 36.45 31.80
N PRO A 37 8.15 35.49 32.00
CA PRO A 37 8.26 34.32 31.14
C PRO A 37 6.91 33.61 31.09
N ARG A 38 6.30 33.61 29.90
CA ARG A 38 5.00 32.98 29.68
C ARG A 38 5.21 31.46 29.70
N GLN A 39 4.43 30.75 30.51
CA GLN A 39 4.43 29.29 30.49
C GLN A 39 4.14 28.81 29.07
N LYS A 40 5.01 27.96 28.54
CA LYS A 40 4.92 27.46 27.19
C LYS A 40 4.35 26.04 27.21
N PRO A 41 3.38 25.72 26.34
CA PRO A 41 2.82 24.39 26.28
C PRO A 41 3.76 23.45 25.51
N PHE A 42 4.14 22.35 26.14
CA PHE A 42 4.94 21.28 25.55
C PHE A 42 4.16 19.98 25.52
N ARG A 43 4.44 19.13 24.54
CA ARG A 43 3.86 17.79 24.44
C ARG A 43 4.93 16.79 24.85
N VAL A 44 4.70 16.06 25.93
CA VAL A 44 5.67 15.09 26.45
C VAL A 44 5.17 13.67 26.25
N THR A 45 6.02 12.79 25.73
CA THR A 45 5.76 11.37 25.50
C THR A 45 6.69 10.48 26.32
N ASN A 46 6.22 9.28 26.68
CA ASN A 46 7.08 8.24 27.23
C ASN A 46 7.97 7.61 26.12
N ALA A 47 9.05 6.94 26.48
CA ALA A 47 9.95 6.22 25.56
C ALA A 47 9.20 5.26 24.62
N ASP A 48 8.14 4.61 25.12
CA ASP A 48 7.28 3.71 24.33
C ASP A 48 6.24 4.43 23.45
N ARG A 49 6.19 5.76 23.48
CA ARG A 49 5.21 6.63 22.80
C ARG A 49 3.75 6.26 23.08
N SER A 50 3.49 5.48 24.13
CA SER A 50 2.17 4.98 24.54
C SER A 50 1.30 6.05 25.19
N VAL A 51 1.93 7.01 25.87
CA VAL A 51 1.28 8.10 26.60
C VAL A 51 1.83 9.42 26.10
N LYS A 52 0.94 10.37 25.80
CA LYS A 52 1.26 11.75 25.41
C LYS A 52 0.51 12.71 26.32
N LYS A 53 1.24 13.60 27.01
CA LYS A 53 0.67 14.59 27.94
C LYS A 53 1.09 15.99 27.53
N GLY A 54 0.19 16.95 27.68
CA GLY A 54 0.51 18.37 27.54
C GLY A 54 0.96 18.92 28.89
N ILE A 55 2.14 19.52 28.95
CA ILE A 55 2.69 20.12 30.17
C ILE A 55 3.04 21.57 29.88
N MET A 56 2.58 22.48 30.75
CA MET A 56 2.97 23.87 30.70
C MET A 56 4.19 24.08 31.59
N ALA A 57 5.31 24.49 31.02
CA ALA A 57 6.55 24.71 31.75
C ALA A 57 7.26 25.98 31.25
N HIS A 58 8.14 26.52 32.09
CA HIS A 58 8.94 27.71 31.78
C HIS A 58 10.44 27.40 31.72
N THR A 59 10.89 26.40 32.49
CA THR A 59 12.29 25.95 32.60
C THR A 59 12.35 24.43 32.38
N VAL A 60 13.47 23.91 31.92
CA VAL A 60 13.72 22.46 31.79
C VAL A 60 13.52 21.75 33.13
N GLU A 61 13.99 22.32 34.24
CA GLU A 61 13.79 21.76 35.59
C GLU A 61 12.31 21.68 36.00
N ASP A 62 11.53 22.73 35.72
CA ASP A 62 10.08 22.77 35.97
C ASP A 62 9.35 21.72 35.12
N LEU A 63 9.77 21.56 33.86
CA LEU A 63 9.26 20.50 33.00
C LEU A 63 9.56 19.12 33.58
N MET A 64 10.80 18.85 34.01
CA MET A 64 11.22 17.57 34.57
C MET A 64 10.43 17.19 35.83
N ASN A 65 10.23 18.16 36.73
CA ASN A 65 9.42 17.96 37.93
C ASN A 65 7.95 17.65 37.61
N LYS A 66 7.35 18.42 36.68
CA LYS A 66 5.96 18.19 36.23
C LYS A 66 5.80 16.89 35.47
N VAL A 67 6.80 16.49 34.71
CA VAL A 67 6.85 15.23 33.96
C VAL A 67 6.89 14.06 34.92
N SER A 68 7.76 14.08 35.95
CA SER A 68 7.84 13.01 36.95
C SER A 68 6.49 12.80 37.64
N ASN A 69 5.85 13.90 38.08
CA ASN A 69 4.52 13.86 38.69
C ASN A 69 3.42 13.42 37.70
N SER A 70 3.50 13.84 36.44
CA SER A 70 2.46 13.55 35.44
C SER A 70 2.57 12.13 34.90
N LEU A 71 3.76 11.60 34.68
CA LEU A 71 3.97 10.28 34.08
C LEU A 71 4.18 9.17 35.13
N ASN A 72 4.19 9.48 36.44
CA ASN A 72 4.52 8.56 37.53
C ASN A 72 5.88 7.87 37.33
N VAL A 73 6.82 8.57 36.70
CA VAL A 73 8.17 8.05 36.44
C VAL A 73 9.07 8.47 37.59
N PRO A 74 9.65 7.52 38.36
CA PRO A 74 10.39 7.84 39.58
C PRO A 74 11.75 8.50 39.33
N CYS A 75 12.31 8.38 38.13
CA CYS A 75 13.57 9.03 37.75
C CYS A 75 13.64 9.28 36.25
N VAL A 76 13.52 10.55 35.85
CA VAL A 76 13.80 10.96 34.47
C VAL A 76 15.31 11.10 34.30
N SER A 77 15.89 10.34 33.37
CA SER A 77 17.34 10.33 33.12
C SER A 77 17.77 11.28 32.01
N ALA A 78 16.95 11.41 30.95
CA ALA A 78 17.22 12.36 29.87
C ALA A 78 15.91 12.82 29.22
N LEU A 79 15.91 14.08 28.78
CA LEU A 79 14.84 14.67 27.98
C LEU A 79 15.36 14.84 26.56
N VAL A 80 14.68 14.27 25.58
CA VAL A 80 15.11 14.32 24.18
C VAL A 80 13.97 14.81 23.28
N LEU A 81 14.30 15.38 22.13
CA LEU A 81 13.30 15.64 21.09
C LEU A 81 12.85 14.34 20.43
N ASP A 82 11.54 14.20 20.21
CA ASP A 82 10.97 12.99 19.61
C ASP A 82 11.36 12.81 18.13
N GLU A 83 11.61 13.92 17.43
CA GLU A 83 11.90 13.97 15.99
C GLU A 83 13.30 13.43 15.63
N ASP A 84 14.33 13.85 16.36
CA ASP A 84 15.74 13.65 16.03
C ASP A 84 16.55 13.04 17.19
N GLY A 85 15.98 12.95 18.39
CA GLY A 85 16.65 12.42 19.56
C GLY A 85 17.65 13.37 20.21
N THR A 86 17.62 14.66 19.85
CA THR A 86 18.50 15.68 20.42
C THR A 86 18.20 15.88 21.91
N GLY A 87 19.21 15.81 22.76
CA GLY A 87 19.09 16.04 24.21
C GLY A 87 18.76 17.50 24.55
N VAL A 88 17.79 17.69 25.43
CA VAL A 88 17.31 18.99 25.91
C VAL A 88 17.81 19.19 27.34
N ASP A 89 19.11 19.47 27.46
CA ASP A 89 19.77 19.65 28.76
C ASP A 89 20.03 21.14 29.08
N THR A 90 19.98 22.01 28.08
CA THR A 90 20.26 23.45 28.23
C THR A 90 18.99 24.29 28.13
N GLU A 91 18.85 25.24 29.04
CA GLU A 91 17.69 26.16 29.09
C GLU A 91 17.58 27.02 27.82
N ASP A 92 18.71 27.47 27.27
CA ASP A 92 18.75 28.22 26.02
C ASP A 92 18.14 27.43 24.86
N PHE A 93 18.45 26.13 24.78
CA PHE A 93 17.88 25.26 23.76
C PHE A 93 16.37 25.11 23.94
N PHE A 94 15.92 24.92 25.18
CA PHE A 94 14.51 24.81 25.52
C PHE A 94 13.68 26.04 25.12
N GLN A 95 14.23 27.25 25.27
CA GLN A 95 13.56 28.49 24.87
C GLN A 95 13.42 28.62 23.35
N THR A 96 14.41 28.15 22.58
CA THR A 96 14.38 28.18 21.11
C THR A 96 13.39 27.21 20.47
N LEU A 97 12.95 26.18 21.20
CA LEU A 97 11.99 25.19 20.69
C LEU A 97 10.67 25.85 20.28
N PRO A 98 9.93 25.35 19.29
CA PRO A 98 8.61 25.91 18.95
C PRO A 98 7.58 25.67 20.07
N GLU A 99 6.58 26.54 20.18
CA GLU A 99 5.39 26.26 21.00
C GLU A 99 4.76 24.96 20.49
N ASN A 100 4.46 23.99 21.38
CA ASN A 100 3.96 22.63 21.08
C ASN A 100 5.00 21.54 20.72
N ALA A 101 6.31 21.81 20.86
CA ALA A 101 7.37 20.82 20.62
C ALA A 101 7.10 19.49 21.35
N VAL A 102 7.39 18.37 20.66
CA VAL A 102 7.21 17.02 21.20
C VAL A 102 8.52 16.55 21.80
N LEU A 103 8.52 16.38 23.11
CA LEU A 103 9.64 15.92 23.91
C LEU A 103 9.37 14.51 24.38
N MET A 104 10.39 13.67 24.39
CA MET A 104 10.37 12.31 24.89
C MET A 104 11.20 12.22 26.16
N VAL A 105 10.64 11.51 27.13
CA VAL A 105 11.25 11.29 28.45
C VAL A 105 11.86 9.90 28.45
N LEU A 106 13.14 9.82 28.79
CA LEU A 106 13.88 8.56 28.89
C LEU A 106 14.18 8.24 30.35
N GLU A 107 13.92 7.00 30.74
CA GLU A 107 14.31 6.45 32.05
C GLU A 107 15.74 5.91 32.05
N LYS A 108 16.26 5.57 33.23
CA LYS A 108 17.62 5.07 33.41
C LYS A 108 17.83 3.79 32.59
N GLY A 109 18.69 3.86 31.57
CA GLY A 109 19.03 2.74 30.69
C GLY A 109 18.20 2.66 29.40
N GLN A 110 17.23 3.56 29.20
CA GLN A 110 16.51 3.68 27.94
C GLN A 110 17.26 4.58 26.96
N LYS A 111 17.24 4.22 25.68
CA LYS A 111 17.81 5.04 24.59
C LYS A 111 16.69 5.54 23.70
N TRP A 112 16.86 6.74 23.15
CA TRP A 112 15.97 7.24 22.12
C TRP A 112 15.94 6.27 20.95
N THR A 113 14.74 5.92 20.50
CA THR A 113 14.54 5.10 19.31
C THR A 113 13.83 5.93 18.25
N PRO A 114 14.35 5.99 17.01
CA PRO A 114 13.68 6.72 15.94
C PRO A 114 12.32 6.07 15.64
N HIS A 115 11.40 6.82 15.01
CA HIS A 115 10.09 6.35 14.50
C HIS A 115 10.18 5.27 13.41
N LEU A 116 11.28 4.53 13.32
CA LEU A 116 11.46 3.39 12.44
C LEU A 116 10.75 2.18 13.06
N VAL A 117 9.45 2.08 12.78
CA VAL A 117 8.75 0.79 12.64
C VAL A 117 8.81 -0.09 13.90
N ARG A 118 7.95 0.21 14.89
CA ARG A 118 7.28 -0.85 15.67
C ARG A 118 6.02 -1.37 14.94
N GLN A 119 6.02 -1.32 13.60
CA GLN A 119 4.99 -1.93 12.75
C GLN A 119 5.55 -3.14 12.00
N GLN A 120 6.00 -4.15 12.74
CA GLN A 120 6.18 -5.55 12.31
C GLN A 120 6.65 -6.24 13.60
N TYR A 121 5.82 -6.84 14.44
CA TYR A 121 5.08 -8.08 14.27
C TYR A 121 3.85 -8.03 15.20
N VAL A 122 2.72 -7.53 14.73
CA VAL A 122 1.43 -7.93 15.29
C VAL A 122 0.54 -8.22 14.10
N VAL A 123 0.43 -9.50 13.77
CA VAL A 123 -0.69 -10.02 12.98
C VAL A 123 -1.95 -9.66 13.76
N ARG A 124 -2.70 -8.64 13.31
CA ARG A 124 -4.08 -8.45 13.75
C ARG A 124 -4.97 -8.03 12.60
N ASN A 125 -5.59 -9.07 12.10
CA ASN A 125 -6.79 -9.19 11.31
C ASN A 125 -7.82 -8.08 11.62
N SER A 126 -8.43 -7.59 10.54
CA SER A 126 -9.78 -6.99 10.45
C SER A 126 -10.08 -5.64 11.15
N SER A 127 -10.43 -4.70 10.26
CA SER A 127 -11.50 -3.68 10.34
C SER A 127 -11.36 -2.47 11.28
N THR A 128 -11.28 -1.32 10.61
CA THR A 128 -11.90 -0.04 10.98
C THR A 128 -11.22 0.78 12.08
N THR A 129 -10.45 1.80 11.69
CA THR A 129 -10.75 3.22 11.94
C THR A 129 -9.64 4.05 11.31
N ASP A 130 -10.03 4.76 10.25
CA ASP A 130 -9.24 5.69 9.47
C ASP A 130 -8.98 6.95 10.30
N GLN A 131 -7.76 7.10 10.82
CA GLN A 131 -7.27 8.33 11.42
C GLN A 131 -5.93 8.65 10.76
N LEU A 132 -6.01 9.59 9.80
CA LEU A 132 -4.94 10.37 9.16
C LEU A 132 -3.55 10.16 9.77
N SER A 133 -2.87 9.12 9.33
CA SER A 133 -1.43 8.98 9.51
C SER A 133 -0.79 9.79 8.40
N GLN A 134 -0.53 11.07 8.67
CA GLN A 134 0.30 11.91 7.81
C GLN A 134 1.74 11.40 7.91
N CYS A 135 2.00 10.24 7.29
CA CYS A 135 3.31 9.68 7.10
C CYS A 135 4.07 10.63 6.18
N ARG A 136 4.82 11.56 6.77
CA ARG A 136 5.81 12.35 6.03
C ARG A 136 6.74 11.35 5.32
N PRO A 137 6.84 11.39 3.98
CA PRO A 137 7.71 10.47 3.27
C PRO A 137 9.15 10.79 3.68
N LYS A 138 9.82 9.82 4.30
CA LYS A 138 11.25 9.86 4.58
C LYS A 138 11.96 10.27 3.31
N HIS A 139 12.85 11.25 3.42
CA HIS A 139 13.79 11.65 2.38
C HIS A 139 14.79 10.51 2.12
N ARG A 140 14.31 9.41 1.53
CA ARG A 140 15.16 8.48 0.80
C ARG A 140 15.36 9.09 -0.58
N THR A 141 16.58 8.99 -1.09
CA THR A 141 17.01 9.43 -2.41
C THR A 141 16.29 8.58 -3.46
N ASP A 142 15.01 8.84 -3.66
CA ASP A 142 14.14 8.06 -4.53
C ASP A 142 14.28 8.60 -5.95
N VAL A 143 15.05 7.88 -6.76
CA VAL A 143 15.36 8.25 -8.15
C VAL A 143 14.12 8.13 -9.03
N ALA A 144 13.19 7.23 -8.67
CA ALA A 144 11.96 7.01 -9.41
C ALA A 144 10.86 6.49 -8.47
N ARG A 145 9.78 7.25 -8.33
CA ARG A 145 8.61 6.92 -7.52
C ARG A 145 7.40 6.69 -8.42
N VAL A 146 6.92 5.45 -8.48
CA VAL A 146 5.68 5.09 -9.19
C VAL A 146 4.58 4.79 -8.17
N THR A 147 3.45 5.47 -8.27
CA THR A 147 2.27 5.28 -7.41
C THR A 147 1.08 4.81 -8.23
N PHE A 148 0.27 3.97 -7.59
CA PHE A 148 -0.93 3.36 -8.16
C PHE A 148 -2.09 3.62 -7.20
N ASP A 149 -2.91 4.62 -7.49
CA ASP A 149 -3.99 5.03 -6.61
C ASP A 149 -5.33 4.61 -7.24
N LEU A 150 -5.93 3.55 -6.69
CA LEU A 150 -7.27 3.12 -7.09
C LEU A 150 -8.32 3.88 -6.29
N TYR A 151 -9.17 4.62 -6.98
CA TYR A 151 -10.24 5.39 -6.36
C TYR A 151 -11.57 5.17 -7.06
N LYS A 152 -12.66 5.46 -6.37
CA LYS A 152 -14.00 5.09 -6.82
C LYS A 152 -14.90 6.33 -6.81
N ASN A 153 -15.28 6.79 -8.00
CA ASN A 153 -16.13 7.98 -8.16
C ASN A 153 -17.59 7.69 -7.78
N ASN A 154 -18.07 6.47 -8.04
CA ASN A 154 -19.42 6.05 -7.66
C ASN A 154 -19.39 4.72 -6.91
N PRO A 155 -20.16 4.56 -5.82
CA PRO A 155 -20.22 3.30 -5.05
C PRO A 155 -20.69 2.10 -5.90
N LYS A 156 -21.38 2.34 -7.02
CA LYS A 156 -21.87 1.30 -7.96
C LYS A 156 -20.82 0.80 -8.96
N ASP A 157 -19.68 1.48 -9.11
CA ASP A 157 -18.64 1.09 -10.09
C ASP A 157 -17.83 -0.12 -9.60
N PHE A 158 -17.57 -1.13 -10.43
CA PHE A 158 -16.91 -2.36 -9.93
C PHE A 158 -15.41 -2.15 -9.66
N ILE A 159 -14.71 -1.37 -10.50
CA ILE A 159 -13.27 -1.14 -10.42
C ILE A 159 -12.92 0.36 -10.26
N GLY A 160 -13.86 1.28 -10.48
CA GLY A 160 -13.61 2.72 -10.31
C GLY A 160 -12.63 3.27 -11.37
N CYS A 161 -11.67 4.11 -10.95
CA CYS A 161 -10.58 4.66 -11.75
C CYS A 161 -9.23 4.37 -11.08
N LEU A 162 -8.21 4.07 -11.87
CA LEU A 162 -6.85 3.83 -11.40
C LEU A 162 -5.94 4.98 -11.87
N ASN A 163 -5.45 5.79 -10.94
CA ASN A 163 -4.40 6.77 -11.23
C ASN A 163 -3.04 6.07 -11.17
N VAL A 164 -2.24 6.23 -12.21
CA VAL A 164 -0.85 5.79 -12.25
C VAL A 164 0.02 7.04 -12.35
N LYS A 165 0.83 7.30 -11.33
CA LYS A 165 1.73 8.46 -11.30
C LYS A 165 3.18 8.03 -11.16
N ALA A 166 3.96 8.24 -12.20
CA ALA A 166 5.40 8.02 -12.21
C ALA A 166 6.12 9.36 -12.00
N THR A 167 7.00 9.43 -11.01
CA THR A 167 7.80 10.62 -10.69
C THR A 167 9.28 10.27 -10.74
N LEU A 168 10.03 10.81 -11.69
CA LEU A 168 11.48 10.63 -11.82
C LEU A 168 12.22 11.82 -11.20
N TYR A 169 13.27 11.53 -10.45
CA TYR A 169 14.15 12.50 -9.77
C TYR A 169 13.40 13.54 -8.92
N GLY A 170 12.18 13.23 -8.48
CA GLY A 170 11.32 14.17 -7.75
C GLY A 170 10.83 15.39 -8.56
N ALA A 171 11.32 15.60 -9.79
CA ALA A 171 11.04 16.79 -10.61
C ALA A 171 10.11 16.50 -11.80
N TYR A 172 10.20 15.30 -12.37
CA TYR A 172 9.44 14.94 -13.57
C TYR A 172 8.33 13.96 -13.21
N SER A 173 7.10 14.46 -13.08
CA SER A 173 5.95 13.60 -12.78
C SER A 173 5.00 13.50 -13.97
N VAL A 174 4.66 12.27 -14.33
CA VAL A 174 3.62 11.93 -15.29
C VAL A 174 2.54 11.15 -14.55
N SER A 175 1.31 11.63 -14.59
CA SER A 175 0.13 10.97 -14.01
C SER A 175 -0.89 10.65 -15.09
N TYR A 176 -1.46 9.45 -15.05
CA TYR A 176 -2.46 8.98 -16.01
C TYR A 176 -3.62 8.29 -15.30
N ASP A 177 -4.85 8.72 -15.60
CA ASP A 177 -6.08 8.12 -15.06
C ASP A 177 -6.68 7.08 -16.00
N LEU A 178 -6.53 5.81 -15.63
CA LEU A 178 -7.20 4.69 -16.27
C LEU A 178 -8.64 4.63 -15.77
N ARG A 179 -9.58 5.06 -16.61
CA ARG A 179 -11.01 4.99 -16.31
C ARG A 179 -11.53 3.58 -16.61
N CYS A 180 -11.70 2.78 -15.57
CA CYS A 180 -12.04 1.36 -15.67
C CYS A 180 -13.55 1.07 -15.82
N TYR A 181 -14.34 2.00 -16.38
CA TYR A 181 -15.80 1.83 -16.52
C TYR A 181 -16.19 0.58 -17.33
N ALA A 182 -15.36 0.19 -18.31
CA ALA A 182 -15.55 -1.01 -19.12
C ALA A 182 -14.86 -2.27 -18.57
N ALA A 183 -14.10 -2.17 -17.48
CA ALA A 183 -13.28 -3.26 -17.00
C ALA A 183 -14.12 -4.49 -16.57
N LYS A 184 -15.35 -4.28 -16.09
CA LYS A 184 -16.30 -5.36 -15.81
C LYS A 184 -16.70 -6.13 -17.08
N LYS A 185 -16.93 -5.43 -18.20
CA LYS A 185 -17.26 -6.06 -19.50
C LYS A 185 -16.04 -6.81 -20.04
N MET A 186 -14.87 -6.19 -19.96
CA MET A 186 -13.61 -6.81 -20.41
C MET A 186 -13.28 -8.07 -19.61
N LEU A 187 -13.43 -8.02 -18.27
CA LEU A 187 -13.22 -9.17 -17.39
C LEU A 187 -14.20 -10.31 -17.70
N LYS A 188 -15.48 -9.97 -17.93
CA LYS A 188 -16.50 -10.97 -18.28
C LYS A 188 -16.18 -11.65 -19.61
N GLU A 189 -15.78 -10.89 -20.63
CA GLU A 189 -15.38 -11.45 -21.92
C GLU A 189 -14.09 -12.27 -21.79
N ALA A 190 -13.09 -11.79 -21.06
CA ALA A 190 -11.85 -12.53 -20.83
C ALA A 190 -12.11 -13.88 -20.13
N LEU A 191 -12.98 -13.90 -19.12
CA LEU A 191 -13.40 -15.13 -18.45
C LEU A 191 -14.14 -16.08 -19.41
N ARG A 192 -14.97 -15.54 -20.30
CA ARG A 192 -15.67 -16.31 -21.33
C ARG A 192 -14.69 -16.95 -22.32
N TRP A 193 -13.69 -16.20 -22.78
CA TRP A 193 -12.61 -16.69 -23.63
C TRP A 193 -11.76 -17.75 -22.92
N ALA A 194 -11.46 -17.56 -21.64
CA ALA A 194 -10.73 -18.55 -20.85
C ALA A 194 -11.50 -19.88 -20.78
N ILE A 195 -12.80 -19.85 -20.47
CA ILE A 195 -13.64 -21.05 -20.45
C ILE A 195 -13.68 -21.73 -21.83
N PHE A 196 -13.87 -20.97 -22.90
CA PHE A 196 -13.88 -21.51 -24.27
C PHE A 196 -12.54 -22.15 -24.64
N SER A 197 -11.42 -21.49 -24.31
CA SER A 197 -10.08 -22.04 -24.55
C SER A 197 -9.83 -23.32 -23.75
N MET A 198 -10.28 -23.38 -22.49
CA MET A 198 -10.12 -24.56 -21.66
C MET A 198 -10.94 -25.73 -22.21
N GLN A 199 -12.16 -25.47 -22.68
CA GLN A 199 -13.01 -26.48 -23.31
C GLN A 199 -12.41 -26.97 -24.64
N ALA A 200 -11.91 -26.06 -25.49
CA ALA A 200 -11.25 -26.41 -26.74
C ALA A 200 -9.99 -27.25 -26.50
N THR A 201 -9.12 -26.81 -25.57
CA THR A 201 -7.94 -27.57 -25.16
C THR A 201 -8.32 -28.94 -24.60
N GLY A 202 -9.37 -29.03 -23.79
CA GLY A 202 -9.88 -30.29 -23.26
C GLY A 202 -10.32 -31.27 -24.36
N HIS A 203 -11.08 -30.79 -25.36
CA HIS A 203 -11.48 -31.61 -26.50
C HIS A 203 -10.29 -32.04 -27.37
N ILE A 204 -9.32 -31.16 -27.59
CA ILE A 204 -8.10 -31.50 -28.34
C ILE A 204 -7.30 -32.57 -27.60
N LEU A 205 -7.09 -32.40 -26.28
CA LEU A 205 -6.34 -33.36 -25.47
C LEU A 205 -7.03 -34.73 -25.43
N LEU A 206 -8.33 -34.77 -25.11
CA LEU A 206 -9.09 -36.03 -25.07
C LEU A 206 -9.17 -36.70 -26.45
N GLY A 207 -9.41 -35.92 -27.51
CA GLY A 207 -9.43 -36.43 -28.88
C GLY A 207 -8.07 -36.97 -29.30
N SER A 208 -6.98 -36.28 -28.96
CA SER A 208 -5.62 -36.75 -29.23
C SER A 208 -5.28 -38.00 -28.43
N SER A 209 -5.73 -38.11 -27.18
CA SER A 209 -5.52 -39.31 -26.34
C SER A 209 -6.20 -40.52 -26.95
N CYS A 210 -7.48 -40.40 -27.34
CA CYS A 210 -8.23 -41.50 -27.96
C CYS A 210 -7.63 -41.91 -29.32
N TYR A 211 -7.13 -40.94 -30.10
CA TYR A 211 -6.44 -41.24 -31.35
C TYR A 211 -5.15 -42.02 -31.13
N ILE A 212 -4.34 -41.62 -30.14
CA ILE A 212 -3.09 -42.32 -29.80
C ILE A 212 -3.40 -43.73 -29.25
N GLU A 213 -4.44 -43.90 -28.43
CA GLU A 213 -4.87 -45.22 -27.97
C GLU A 213 -5.23 -46.16 -29.12
N GLN A 214 -5.96 -45.67 -30.14
CA GLN A 214 -6.28 -46.47 -31.32
C GLN A 214 -5.04 -46.87 -32.13
N LEU A 215 -4.08 -45.95 -32.28
CA LEU A 215 -2.81 -46.24 -32.95
C LEU A 215 -2.00 -47.29 -32.20
N LEU A 216 -1.92 -47.18 -30.87
CA LEU A 216 -1.21 -48.15 -30.03
C LEU A 216 -1.88 -49.52 -30.06
N GLU A 217 -3.22 -49.58 -30.06
CA GLU A 217 -3.96 -50.84 -30.12
C GLU A 217 -3.84 -51.53 -31.50
N GLU A 218 -3.67 -50.76 -32.58
CA GLU A 218 -3.37 -51.29 -33.91
C GLU A 218 -1.95 -51.84 -34.00
N GLU A 219 -0.96 -51.12 -33.46
CA GLU A 219 0.44 -51.55 -33.40
C GLU A 219 0.61 -52.83 -32.57
N GLU A 220 -0.01 -52.90 -31.39
CA GLU A 220 0.01 -54.10 -30.53
C GLU A 220 -0.67 -55.31 -31.21
N ARG A 221 -1.77 -55.11 -31.95
CA ARG A 221 -2.42 -56.20 -32.70
C ARG A 221 -1.59 -56.69 -33.88
N ALA A 222 -0.89 -55.78 -34.58
CA ALA A 222 0.03 -56.16 -35.65
C ALA A 222 1.21 -56.98 -35.09
N GLU A 223 1.74 -56.60 -33.92
CA GLU A 223 2.82 -57.31 -33.24
C GLU A 223 2.35 -58.69 -32.71
N ASN A 224 1.24 -58.74 -31.97
CA ASN A 224 0.67 -59.99 -31.45
C ASN A 224 0.17 -60.93 -32.56
N GLY A 225 -0.31 -60.37 -33.68
CA GLY A 225 -0.71 -61.11 -34.87
C GLY A 225 0.47 -61.68 -35.68
N LEU A 226 1.68 -61.15 -35.50
CA LEU A 226 2.91 -61.72 -36.08
C LEU A 226 3.53 -62.81 -35.20
N THR A 227 3.32 -62.76 -33.88
CA THR A 227 3.85 -63.76 -32.92
C THR A 227 3.00 -65.04 -32.83
N LEU A 228 1.66 -64.93 -32.91
CA LEU A 228 0.71 -66.05 -32.83
C LEU A 228 0.75 -67.09 -33.98
N PRO A 229 0.96 -66.73 -35.27
CA PRO A 229 0.98 -67.68 -36.38
C PRO A 229 2.23 -68.55 -36.42
N GLN A 230 3.30 -68.13 -35.75
CA GLN A 230 4.55 -68.88 -35.70
C GLN A 230 4.52 -69.90 -34.57
N GLU A 231 4.07 -69.52 -33.37
CA GLU A 231 3.97 -70.44 -32.23
C GLU A 231 2.93 -71.56 -32.46
N SER A 232 1.79 -71.21 -33.06
CA SER A 232 0.74 -72.19 -33.41
C SER A 232 1.18 -73.19 -34.47
N ARG A 233 1.91 -72.74 -35.51
CA ARG A 233 2.49 -73.63 -36.52
C ARG A 233 3.58 -74.54 -35.97
N ILE A 234 4.41 -74.05 -35.05
CA ILE A 234 5.46 -74.87 -34.40
C ILE A 234 4.83 -75.97 -33.53
N LYS A 235 3.81 -75.65 -32.73
CA LYS A 235 3.07 -76.63 -31.91
C LYS A 235 2.33 -77.67 -32.77
N GLN A 236 1.73 -77.25 -33.88
CA GLN A 236 1.05 -78.15 -34.82
C GLN A 236 2.03 -79.10 -35.54
N LEU A 237 3.21 -78.61 -35.93
CA LEU A 237 4.27 -79.43 -36.54
C LEU A 237 4.87 -80.43 -35.55
N GLN A 238 5.07 -80.04 -34.29
CA GLN A 238 5.50 -80.98 -33.24
C GLN A 238 4.46 -82.08 -32.98
N GLY A 239 3.17 -81.75 -32.98
CA GLY A 239 2.09 -82.75 -32.84
C GLY A 239 2.02 -83.74 -34.01
N MET A 240 2.24 -83.28 -35.25
CA MET A 240 2.31 -84.16 -36.42
C MET A 240 3.55 -85.06 -36.45
N LEU A 241 4.69 -84.57 -35.94
CA LEU A 241 5.92 -85.35 -35.85
C LEU A 241 5.83 -86.43 -34.77
N LEU A 242 5.25 -86.14 -33.60
CA LEU A 242 5.02 -87.16 -32.57
C LEU A 242 3.95 -88.18 -32.98
N GLY A 243 2.87 -87.76 -33.66
CA GLY A 243 1.81 -88.67 -34.10
C GLY A 243 2.21 -89.67 -35.19
N LYS A 244 3.28 -89.39 -35.95
CA LYS A 244 3.78 -90.27 -37.02
C LYS A 244 4.77 -91.34 -36.55
N VAL A 245 5.29 -91.24 -35.32
CA VAL A 245 6.24 -92.24 -34.79
C VAL A 245 5.52 -93.47 -34.20
N PHE A 246 4.20 -93.40 -33.97
CA PHE A 246 3.45 -94.48 -33.30
C PHE A 246 2.62 -95.39 -34.22
N ILE A 247 2.77 -95.27 -35.55
CA ILE A 247 2.14 -96.21 -36.51
C ILE A 247 3.24 -96.85 -37.36
N ARG A 248 3.94 -97.81 -36.77
CA ARG A 248 4.51 -98.94 -37.51
C ARG A 248 4.79 -100.11 -36.58
#